data_AF-A0A8B9RRE9-F1
#
_entry.id   AF-A0A8B9RRE9-F1
#
_cell.length_a   1.000
_cell.length_b   1.000
_cell.length_c   1.000
_cell.angle_alpha   90.00
_cell.angle_beta   90.00
_cell.angle_gamma   90.00
#
_symmetry.space_group_name_H-M   'P 1'
#
loop_
_entity.id
_entity.type
_entity.pdbx_description
1 polymer ?
#
loop_
_entity_poly.entity_id
_entity_poly.type
_entity_poly.pdbx_seq_one_letter_code
_entity_poly.pdbx_strand_id
1 'polypeptide(L)'
;LQWKVRRTLAFSIHELAVILGDQLTAGDLVPVFNGFLKDLDEVRIGVLKHLHDFLKLLHLDKRREYLYQLQEFLVTDNSRNWRFRAELAEQLILLLDLYSARDIYDYLRPIAFSLCADKVSSVRWISYKLVSEMVKKLYMASTSTFVVDLMNELVEKFCRCRKWSGRQTFVFICQTISEDDCLPMDQFAVHLLPHLLHLASDRVPNVRVLLAKTLKQTLLEKDGSADVCHCSSCYPVVLVFLLLSWLFLCSPPGWYTSILHCYYVGL
;
A
#
# COMPACT_ATOMS: atom_id res chain seq x y z
N LEU A 1 10.43 -34.68 12.41
CA LEU A 1 11.14 -34.96 11.13
C LEU A 1 10.30 -34.71 9.86
N GLN A 2 8.95 -34.67 9.93
CA GLN A 2 8.08 -34.69 8.74
C GLN A 2 7.74 -33.32 8.10
N TRP A 3 7.98 -32.19 8.79
CA TRP A 3 7.62 -30.86 8.27
C TRP A 3 8.41 -30.49 7.00
N LYS A 4 9.65 -30.98 6.85
CA LYS A 4 10.45 -30.74 5.64
C LYS A 4 9.81 -31.32 4.38
N VAL A 5 9.20 -32.50 4.50
CA VAL A 5 8.47 -33.15 3.39
C VAL A 5 7.22 -32.34 3.03
N ARG A 6 6.43 -31.97 4.04
CA ARG A 6 5.23 -31.14 3.85
C ARG A 6 5.58 -29.78 3.24
N ARG A 7 6.69 -29.18 3.68
CA ARG A 7 7.23 -27.95 3.10
C ARG A 7 7.54 -28.12 1.63
N THR A 8 8.28 -29.16 1.23
CA THR A 8 8.58 -29.38 -0.20
C THR A 8 7.30 -29.45 -1.04
N LEU A 9 6.29 -30.19 -0.57
CA LEU A 9 5.00 -30.29 -1.27
C LEU A 9 4.24 -28.95 -1.29
N ALA A 10 4.25 -28.19 -0.20
CA ALA A 10 3.63 -26.87 -0.14
C ALA A 10 4.23 -25.90 -1.18
N PHE A 11 5.52 -25.98 -1.45
CA PHE A 11 6.19 -25.17 -2.48
C PHE A 11 5.83 -25.57 -3.92
N SER A 12 5.28 -26.77 -4.15
CA SER A 12 5.01 -27.27 -5.50
C SER A 12 3.53 -27.60 -5.76
N ILE A 13 2.64 -27.37 -4.79
CA ILE A 13 1.23 -27.80 -4.91
C ILE A 13 0.46 -27.08 -6.02
N HIS A 14 0.84 -25.85 -6.36
CA HIS A 14 0.26 -25.09 -7.47
C HIS A 14 0.62 -25.72 -8.82
N GLU A 15 1.85 -26.19 -9.01
CA GLU A 15 2.26 -26.94 -10.21
C GLU A 15 1.46 -28.25 -10.36
N LEU A 16 1.22 -28.96 -9.24
CA LEU A 16 0.38 -30.15 -9.26
C LEU A 16 -1.07 -29.82 -9.66
N ALA A 17 -1.61 -28.69 -9.20
CA ALA A 17 -2.95 -28.24 -9.58
C ALA A 17 -3.07 -27.95 -11.08
N VAL A 18 -2.03 -27.34 -11.67
CA VAL A 18 -1.97 -27.13 -13.13
C VAL A 18 -2.00 -28.45 -13.89
N ILE A 19 -1.28 -29.47 -13.42
CA ILE A 19 -1.18 -30.78 -14.08
C ILE A 19 -2.47 -31.59 -13.94
N LEU A 20 -3.08 -31.59 -12.75
CA LEU A 20 -4.26 -32.41 -12.45
C LEU A 20 -5.58 -31.84 -12.99
N GLY A 21 -5.62 -30.52 -13.24
CA GLY A 21 -6.82 -29.82 -13.70
C GLY A 21 -7.88 -29.64 -12.61
N ASP A 22 -8.97 -28.96 -12.97
CA ASP A 22 -9.94 -28.39 -12.03
C ASP A 22 -10.59 -29.42 -11.10
N GLN A 23 -11.08 -30.53 -11.65
CA GLN A 23 -11.87 -31.52 -10.90
C GLN A 23 -11.05 -32.19 -9.79
N LEU A 24 -9.84 -32.65 -10.12
CA LEU A 24 -8.94 -33.29 -9.16
C LEU A 24 -8.33 -32.28 -8.20
N THR A 25 -8.05 -31.05 -8.65
CA THR A 25 -7.60 -29.97 -7.76
C THR A 25 -8.62 -29.68 -6.67
N ALA A 26 -9.89 -29.55 -7.04
CA ALA A 26 -10.97 -29.28 -6.10
C ALA A 26 -11.20 -30.44 -5.11
N GLY A 27 -11.17 -31.69 -5.59
CA GLY A 27 -11.40 -32.89 -4.77
C GLY A 27 -10.24 -33.22 -3.83
N ASP A 28 -9.01 -33.18 -4.35
CA ASP A 28 -7.86 -33.79 -3.69
C ASP A 28 -6.84 -32.77 -3.19
N LEU A 29 -6.57 -31.70 -3.95
CA LEU A 29 -5.52 -30.74 -3.59
C LEU A 29 -5.99 -29.64 -2.65
N VAL A 30 -7.22 -29.15 -2.79
CA VAL A 30 -7.78 -28.12 -1.90
C VAL A 30 -7.76 -28.55 -0.41
N PRO A 31 -8.15 -29.78 -0.04
CA PRO A 31 -8.01 -30.25 1.35
C PRO A 31 -6.57 -30.25 1.85
N VAL A 32 -5.61 -30.66 1.02
CA VAL A 32 -4.18 -30.68 1.36
C VAL A 32 -3.64 -29.27 1.53
N PHE A 33 -3.98 -28.38 0.61
CA PHE A 33 -3.65 -26.95 0.66
C PHE A 33 -4.16 -26.31 1.97
N ASN A 34 -5.41 -26.57 2.33
CA ASN A 34 -6.02 -26.10 3.58
C ASN A 34 -5.32 -26.69 4.82
N GLY A 35 -4.81 -27.92 4.72
CA GLY A 35 -3.96 -28.51 5.75
C GLY A 35 -2.66 -27.74 5.96
N PHE A 36 -2.00 -27.32 4.87
CA PHE A 36 -0.76 -26.53 4.94
C PHE A 36 -0.95 -25.13 5.50
N LEU A 37 -2.10 -24.49 5.28
CA LEU A 37 -2.41 -23.17 5.86
C LEU A 37 -2.40 -23.17 7.39
N LYS A 38 -2.73 -24.33 7.99
CA LYS A 38 -2.82 -24.55 9.44
C LYS A 38 -1.55 -25.18 10.04
N ASP A 39 -0.51 -25.37 9.23
CA ASP A 39 0.74 -26.00 9.64
C ASP A 39 1.72 -24.95 10.22
N LEU A 40 2.95 -25.34 10.50
CA LEU A 40 4.01 -24.43 10.97
C LEU A 40 4.34 -23.36 9.92
N ASP A 41 4.80 -22.18 10.36
CA ASP A 41 5.23 -21.09 9.47
C ASP A 41 6.21 -21.55 8.36
N GLU A 42 7.09 -22.52 8.64
CA GLU A 42 8.04 -23.10 7.69
C GLU A 42 7.39 -23.86 6.54
N VAL A 43 6.17 -24.37 6.72
CA VAL A 43 5.35 -25.02 5.69
C VAL A 43 4.41 -23.99 5.05
N ARG A 44 3.75 -23.15 5.87
CA ARG A 44 2.84 -22.10 5.41
C ARG A 44 3.49 -21.17 4.39
N ILE A 45 4.78 -20.86 4.54
CA ILE A 45 5.51 -20.00 3.61
C ILE A 45 5.58 -20.56 2.19
N GLY A 46 5.56 -21.90 2.03
CA GLY A 46 5.53 -22.55 0.73
C GLY A 46 4.22 -22.32 0.00
N VAL A 47 3.11 -22.42 0.74
CA VAL A 47 1.78 -22.05 0.23
C VAL A 47 1.72 -20.57 -0.08
N LEU A 48 2.18 -19.72 0.84
CA LEU A 48 2.10 -18.27 0.69
C LEU A 48 2.80 -17.81 -0.59
N LYS A 49 4.03 -18.28 -0.85
CA LYS A 49 4.81 -17.96 -2.05
C LYS A 49 4.13 -18.20 -3.38
N HIS A 50 3.13 -19.09 -3.41
CA HIS A 50 2.41 -19.49 -4.60
C HIS A 50 0.90 -19.37 -4.41
N LEU A 51 0.48 -18.50 -3.48
CA LEU A 51 -0.91 -18.33 -3.09
C LEU A 51 -1.73 -17.81 -4.27
N HIS A 52 -1.24 -16.77 -4.95
CA HIS A 52 -1.87 -16.26 -6.15
C HIS A 52 -2.04 -17.34 -7.22
N ASP A 53 -0.97 -18.09 -7.51
CA ASP A 53 -0.94 -19.07 -8.59
C ASP A 53 -1.93 -20.21 -8.33
N PHE A 54 -2.01 -20.69 -7.09
CA PHE A 54 -2.99 -21.70 -6.70
C PHE A 54 -4.43 -21.17 -6.75
N LEU A 55 -4.69 -19.99 -6.15
CA LEU A 55 -6.04 -19.42 -6.09
C LEU A 55 -6.59 -19.05 -7.46
N LYS A 56 -5.73 -18.67 -8.42
CA LYS A 56 -6.12 -18.38 -9.80
C LYS A 56 -6.72 -19.60 -10.52
N LEU A 57 -6.31 -20.82 -10.15
CA LEU A 57 -6.83 -22.07 -10.71
C LEU A 57 -8.20 -22.45 -10.15
N LEU A 58 -8.60 -21.87 -9.00
CA LEU A 58 -9.89 -22.17 -8.39
C LEU A 58 -11.03 -21.37 -9.03
N HIS A 59 -12.21 -21.99 -9.08
CA HIS A 59 -13.46 -21.30 -9.40
C HIS A 59 -13.75 -20.16 -8.41
N LEU A 60 -14.45 -19.12 -8.90
CA LEU A 60 -14.71 -17.87 -8.16
C LEU A 60 -15.31 -18.09 -6.77
N ASP A 61 -16.32 -18.97 -6.66
CA ASP A 61 -16.99 -19.25 -5.38
C ASP A 61 -16.02 -19.80 -4.34
N LYS A 62 -15.20 -20.77 -4.75
CA LYS A 62 -14.21 -21.41 -3.87
C LYS A 62 -13.08 -20.45 -3.51
N ARG A 63 -12.63 -19.64 -4.48
CA ARG A 63 -11.61 -18.62 -4.26
C ARG A 63 -12.04 -17.61 -3.20
N ARG A 64 -13.30 -17.17 -3.25
CA ARG A 64 -13.85 -16.18 -2.30
C ARG A 64 -13.84 -16.67 -0.85
N GLU A 65 -13.95 -17.98 -0.61
CA GLU A 65 -13.86 -18.57 0.74
C GLU A 65 -12.52 -18.28 1.43
N TYR A 66 -11.45 -18.04 0.66
CA TYR A 66 -10.11 -17.77 1.20
C TYR A 66 -9.93 -16.34 1.73
N LEU A 67 -10.82 -15.40 1.40
CA LEU A 67 -10.70 -14.00 1.84
C LEU A 67 -10.60 -13.87 3.37
N TYR A 68 -11.38 -14.65 4.11
CA TYR A 68 -11.34 -14.66 5.58
C TYR A 68 -10.05 -15.26 6.13
N GLN A 69 -9.45 -16.21 5.41
CA GLN A 69 -8.21 -16.88 5.82
C GLN A 69 -6.98 -16.00 5.61
N LEU A 70 -7.04 -15.01 4.71
CA LEU A 70 -5.92 -14.10 4.45
C LEU A 70 -5.47 -13.34 5.70
N GLN A 71 -6.41 -13.00 6.60
CA GLN A 71 -6.09 -12.32 7.85
C GLN A 71 -5.28 -13.20 8.81
N GLU A 72 -5.43 -14.53 8.74
CA GLU A 72 -4.70 -15.48 9.58
C GLU A 72 -3.19 -15.48 9.27
N PHE A 73 -2.78 -15.07 8.06
CA PHE A 73 -1.36 -14.93 7.71
C PHE A 73 -0.65 -13.78 8.44
N LEU A 74 -1.39 -12.82 9.02
CA LEU A 74 -0.80 -11.81 9.91
C LEU A 74 -0.37 -12.41 11.25
N VAL A 75 -1.01 -13.49 11.67
CA VAL A 75 -0.71 -14.21 12.90
C VAL A 75 0.34 -15.28 12.57
N THR A 76 1.60 -14.90 12.76
CA THR A 76 2.76 -15.81 12.66
C THR A 76 3.08 -16.41 14.02
N ASP A 77 3.48 -17.68 14.06
CA ASP A 77 3.95 -18.34 15.29
C ASP A 77 5.13 -17.58 15.91
N ASN A 78 5.99 -17.03 15.04
CA ASN A 78 7.13 -16.23 15.43
C ASN A 78 7.00 -14.79 14.95
N SER A 79 6.71 -13.87 15.86
CA SER A 79 6.61 -12.44 15.55
C SER A 79 7.87 -11.81 14.94
N ARG A 80 9.03 -12.47 15.01
CA ARG A 80 10.28 -12.05 14.33
C ARG A 80 10.33 -12.45 12.86
N ASN A 81 9.41 -13.28 12.38
CA ASN A 81 9.34 -13.75 10.99
C ASN A 81 8.79 -12.66 10.05
N TRP A 82 9.52 -11.55 9.95
CA TRP A 82 9.14 -10.43 9.10
C TRP A 82 9.18 -10.79 7.61
N ARG A 83 9.99 -11.79 7.22
CA ARG A 83 10.06 -12.28 5.84
C ARG A 83 8.75 -12.91 5.40
N PHE A 84 8.08 -13.63 6.29
CA PHE A 84 6.75 -14.16 6.03
C PHE A 84 5.73 -13.03 5.77
N ARG A 85 5.76 -11.97 6.59
CA ARG A 85 4.87 -10.81 6.41
C ARG A 85 5.21 -9.98 5.17
N ALA A 86 6.50 -9.92 4.80
CA ALA A 86 6.93 -9.33 3.53
C ALA A 86 6.38 -10.12 2.33
N GLU A 87 6.51 -11.45 2.35
CA GLU A 87 5.94 -12.32 1.32
C GLU A 87 4.40 -12.18 1.25
N LEU A 88 3.72 -12.04 2.39
CA LEU A 88 2.29 -11.76 2.41
C LEU A 88 1.96 -10.47 1.66
N ALA A 89 2.74 -9.40 1.87
CA ALA A 89 2.53 -8.14 1.16
C ALA A 89 2.72 -8.30 -0.37
N GLU A 90 3.75 -9.04 -0.80
CA GLU A 90 4.01 -9.32 -2.22
C GLU A 90 2.86 -10.10 -2.86
N GLN A 91 2.37 -11.14 -2.17
CA GLN A 91 1.28 -11.97 -2.67
C GLN A 91 -0.04 -11.21 -2.71
N LEU A 92 -0.31 -10.35 -1.72
CA LEU A 92 -1.51 -9.53 -1.72
C LEU A 92 -1.57 -8.58 -2.92
N ILE A 93 -0.42 -8.09 -3.42
CA ILE A 93 -0.38 -7.26 -4.64
C ILE A 93 -0.93 -8.05 -5.83
N LEU A 94 -0.47 -9.30 -6.01
CA LEU A 94 -0.93 -10.18 -7.08
C LEU A 94 -2.41 -10.54 -6.92
N LEU A 95 -2.87 -10.75 -5.68
CA LEU A 95 -4.26 -11.11 -5.39
C LEU A 95 -5.25 -9.98 -5.71
N LEU A 96 -4.81 -8.72 -5.83
CA LEU A 96 -5.69 -7.62 -6.24
C LEU A 96 -6.35 -7.87 -7.60
N ASP A 97 -5.72 -8.65 -8.49
CA ASP A 97 -6.29 -8.97 -9.80
C ASP A 97 -7.29 -10.12 -9.79
N LEU A 98 -7.36 -10.89 -8.70
CA LEU A 98 -8.27 -12.02 -8.57
C LEU A 98 -9.60 -11.67 -7.92
N TYR A 99 -9.71 -10.50 -7.28
CA TYR A 99 -10.85 -10.12 -6.44
C TYR A 99 -11.52 -8.82 -6.90
N SER A 100 -12.79 -8.67 -6.52
CA SER A 100 -13.55 -7.46 -6.82
C SER A 100 -13.09 -6.27 -5.97
N ALA A 101 -13.40 -5.05 -6.41
CA ALA A 101 -13.12 -3.83 -5.64
C ALA A 101 -13.71 -3.87 -4.22
N ARG A 102 -14.92 -4.43 -4.07
CA ARG A 102 -15.56 -4.62 -2.76
C ARG A 102 -14.75 -5.55 -1.86
N ASP A 103 -14.29 -6.68 -2.39
CA ASP A 103 -13.51 -7.64 -1.60
C ASP A 103 -12.16 -7.08 -1.17
N ILE A 104 -11.52 -6.33 -2.07
CA ILE A 104 -10.27 -5.62 -1.78
C ILE A 104 -10.50 -4.64 -0.62
N TYR A 105 -11.58 -3.85 -0.70
CA TYR A 105 -11.91 -2.84 0.32
C TYR A 105 -12.31 -3.46 1.67
N ASP A 106 -13.09 -4.54 1.66
CA ASP A 106 -13.63 -5.16 2.88
C ASP A 106 -12.59 -6.04 3.59
N TYR A 107 -11.80 -6.82 2.84
CA TYR A 107 -10.94 -7.87 3.41
C TYR A 107 -9.44 -7.57 3.32
N LEU A 108 -8.95 -7.01 2.20
CA LEU A 108 -7.50 -6.87 1.96
C LEU A 108 -6.97 -5.56 2.55
N ARG A 109 -7.77 -4.49 2.51
CA ARG A 109 -7.48 -3.18 3.10
C ARG A 109 -7.01 -3.22 4.56
N PRO A 110 -7.72 -3.87 5.51
CA PRO A 110 -7.27 -3.91 6.89
C PRO A 110 -5.89 -4.60 7.03
N ILE A 111 -5.62 -5.61 6.21
CA ILE A 111 -4.33 -6.34 6.18
C ILE A 111 -3.22 -5.41 5.66
N ALA A 112 -3.44 -4.76 4.52
CA ALA A 112 -2.50 -3.81 3.94
C ALA A 112 -2.11 -2.70 4.93
N PHE A 113 -3.10 -2.14 5.63
CA PHE A 113 -2.83 -1.09 6.62
C PHE A 113 -2.08 -1.60 7.85
N SER A 114 -2.29 -2.86 8.25
CA SER A 114 -1.50 -3.48 9.31
C SER A 114 -0.04 -3.62 8.90
N LEU A 115 0.23 -4.02 7.66
CA LEU A 115 1.58 -4.20 7.12
C LEU A 115 2.30 -2.85 6.91
N CYS A 116 1.58 -1.78 6.50
CA CYS A 116 2.12 -0.42 6.48
C CYS A 116 2.56 0.09 7.86
N ALA A 117 1.97 -0.43 8.94
CA ALA A 117 2.34 -0.10 10.32
C ALA A 117 3.36 -1.09 10.94
N ASP A 118 3.94 -2.00 10.15
CA ASP A 118 4.87 -3.01 10.65
C ASP A 118 6.11 -2.37 11.32
N LYS A 119 6.68 -3.07 12.30
CA LYS A 119 7.91 -2.65 12.98
C LYS A 119 9.13 -2.64 12.05
N VAL A 120 9.18 -3.52 11.05
CA VAL A 120 10.30 -3.68 10.11
C VAL A 120 10.08 -2.83 8.85
N SER A 121 11.06 -1.99 8.53
CA SER A 121 10.95 -1.06 7.38
C SER A 121 10.79 -1.76 6.03
N SER A 122 11.44 -2.91 5.83
CA SER A 122 11.34 -3.67 4.59
C SER A 122 9.91 -4.16 4.31
N VAL A 123 9.18 -4.57 5.34
CA VAL A 123 7.76 -4.95 5.21
C VAL A 123 6.93 -3.73 4.82
N ARG A 124 7.16 -2.59 5.48
CA ARG A 124 6.44 -1.35 5.17
C ARG A 124 6.65 -0.90 3.72
N TRP A 125 7.87 -1.00 3.19
CA TRP A 125 8.18 -0.62 1.81
C TRP A 125 7.34 -1.36 0.79
N ILE A 126 7.25 -2.68 0.89
CA ILE A 126 6.40 -3.50 0.00
C ILE A 126 4.92 -3.13 0.20
N SER A 127 4.52 -2.86 1.43
CA SER A 127 3.14 -2.50 1.76
C SER A 127 2.71 -1.16 1.16
N TYR A 128 3.63 -0.22 0.94
CA TYR A 128 3.30 1.03 0.25
C TYR A 128 2.93 0.78 -1.21
N LYS A 129 3.64 -0.15 -1.88
CA LYS A 129 3.29 -0.61 -3.22
C LYS A 129 1.93 -1.30 -3.23
N LEU A 130 1.66 -2.17 -2.26
CA LEU A 130 0.33 -2.80 -2.08
C LEU A 130 -0.79 -1.78 -1.97
N VAL A 131 -0.65 -0.78 -1.10
CA VAL A 131 -1.67 0.27 -0.96
C VAL A 131 -1.82 1.11 -2.24
N SER A 132 -0.72 1.39 -2.95
CA SER A 132 -0.76 2.17 -4.18
C SER A 132 -1.48 1.42 -5.31
N GLU A 133 -1.21 0.12 -5.48
CA GLU A 133 -1.95 -0.72 -6.43
C GLU A 133 -3.42 -0.90 -6.02
N MET A 134 -3.73 -0.96 -4.71
CA MET A 134 -5.10 -0.93 -4.23
C MET A 134 -5.82 0.37 -4.64
N VAL A 135 -5.19 1.53 -4.45
CA VAL A 135 -5.74 2.83 -4.88
C VAL A 135 -6.04 2.81 -6.38
N LYS A 136 -5.08 2.33 -7.20
CA LYS A 136 -5.24 2.21 -8.65
C LYS A 136 -6.43 1.33 -9.01
N LYS A 137 -6.52 0.13 -8.43
CA LYS A 137 -7.58 -0.84 -8.70
C LYS A 137 -8.97 -0.30 -8.31
N LEU A 138 -9.07 0.35 -7.14
CA LEU A 138 -10.32 0.93 -6.67
C LEU A 138 -10.73 2.17 -7.48
N TYR A 139 -9.76 2.98 -7.92
CA TYR A 139 -10.01 4.13 -8.79
C TYR A 139 -10.55 3.70 -10.15
N MET A 140 -9.97 2.65 -10.75
CA MET A 140 -10.40 2.11 -12.04
C MET A 140 -11.76 1.38 -11.96
N ALA A 141 -12.23 1.01 -10.77
CA ALA A 141 -13.51 0.37 -10.58
C ALA A 141 -14.66 1.39 -10.68
N SER A 142 -15.84 0.95 -11.13
CA SER A 142 -17.04 1.81 -11.23
C SER A 142 -17.61 2.28 -9.87
N THR A 143 -16.91 2.02 -8.77
CA THR A 143 -17.32 2.38 -7.39
C THR A 143 -16.37 3.42 -6.82
N SER A 144 -16.54 4.68 -7.23
CA SER A 144 -15.67 5.80 -6.84
C SER A 144 -15.65 6.09 -5.33
N THR A 145 -16.67 5.66 -4.58
CA THR A 145 -16.71 5.88 -3.12
C THR A 145 -15.60 5.13 -2.40
N PHE A 146 -15.26 3.90 -2.81
CA PHE A 146 -14.26 3.09 -2.11
C PHE A 146 -12.85 3.69 -2.16
N VAL A 147 -12.45 4.29 -3.29
CA VAL A 147 -11.12 4.92 -3.38
C VAL A 147 -11.07 6.19 -2.53
N VAL A 148 -12.13 6.99 -2.51
CA VAL A 148 -12.21 8.20 -1.66
C VAL A 148 -12.19 7.81 -0.18
N ASP A 149 -12.97 6.82 0.22
CA ASP A 149 -12.97 6.31 1.60
C ASP A 149 -11.60 5.76 1.99
N LEU A 150 -10.95 4.98 1.12
CA LEU A 150 -9.59 4.48 1.35
C LEU A 150 -8.60 5.63 1.57
N MET A 151 -8.65 6.69 0.74
CA MET A 151 -7.78 7.86 0.87
C MET A 151 -8.03 8.61 2.18
N ASN A 152 -9.28 8.80 2.56
CA ASN A 152 -9.64 9.41 3.86
C ASN A 152 -9.08 8.58 5.03
N GLU A 153 -9.19 7.26 4.96
CA GLU A 153 -8.63 6.40 6.01
C GLU A 153 -7.10 6.40 6.05
N LEU A 154 -6.41 6.54 4.91
CA LEU A 154 -4.97 6.75 4.87
C LEU A 154 -4.56 8.03 5.61
N VAL A 155 -5.31 9.11 5.41
CA VAL A 155 -5.10 10.39 6.10
C VAL A 155 -5.31 10.23 7.61
N GLU A 156 -6.44 9.66 8.03
CA GLU A 156 -6.74 9.49 9.45
C GLU A 156 -5.72 8.58 10.15
N LYS A 157 -5.35 7.46 9.52
CA LYS A 157 -4.49 6.45 10.16
C LYS A 157 -3.02 6.84 10.15
N PHE A 158 -2.52 7.42 9.06
CA PHE A 158 -1.09 7.66 8.87
C PHE A 158 -0.73 9.15 8.94
N CYS A 159 -1.41 10.04 8.21
CA CYS A 159 -1.09 11.47 8.23
C CYS A 159 -1.31 12.09 9.63
N ARG A 160 -2.41 11.74 10.29
CA ARG A 160 -2.75 12.21 11.64
C ARG A 160 -2.18 11.32 12.75
N CYS A 161 -1.31 10.36 12.40
CA CYS A 161 -0.72 9.45 13.38
C CYS A 161 0.09 10.19 14.45
N ARG A 162 -0.12 9.85 15.73
CA ARG A 162 0.65 10.45 16.85
C ARG A 162 2.15 10.21 16.73
N LYS A 163 2.54 9.02 16.23
CA LYS A 163 3.93 8.62 16.00
C LYS A 163 4.43 9.23 14.70
N TRP A 164 5.61 9.82 14.73
CA TRP A 164 6.25 10.41 13.54
C TRP A 164 6.51 9.36 12.44
N SER A 165 6.76 8.11 12.82
CA SER A 165 6.92 7.01 11.86
C SER A 165 5.68 6.76 11.02
N GLY A 166 4.48 6.89 11.60
CA GLY A 166 3.22 6.76 10.84
C GLY A 166 3.02 7.93 9.88
N ARG A 167 3.44 9.14 10.27
CA ARG A 167 3.37 10.32 9.38
C ARG A 167 4.36 10.21 8.22
N GLN A 168 5.55 9.64 8.46
CA GLN A 168 6.45 9.28 7.36
C GLN A 168 5.87 8.20 6.45
N THR A 169 5.18 7.20 7.00
CA THR A 169 4.46 6.20 6.19
C THR A 169 3.46 6.86 5.25
N PHE A 170 2.71 7.88 5.70
CA PHE A 170 1.82 8.63 4.81
C PHE A 170 2.58 9.30 3.66
N VAL A 171 3.72 9.95 3.94
CA VAL A 171 4.56 10.57 2.91
C VAL A 171 5.05 9.54 1.90
N PHE A 172 5.55 8.39 2.36
CA PHE A 172 6.01 7.32 1.46
C PHE A 172 4.88 6.71 0.63
N ILE A 173 3.68 6.54 1.18
CA ILE A 173 2.52 6.07 0.40
C ILE A 173 2.17 7.09 -0.69
N CYS A 174 2.13 8.38 -0.35
CA CYS A 174 1.88 9.44 -1.34
C CYS A 174 2.96 9.47 -2.43
N GLN A 175 4.22 9.26 -2.05
CA GLN A 175 5.34 9.12 -2.98
C GLN A 175 5.11 7.97 -3.95
N THR A 176 4.84 6.76 -3.44
CA THR A 176 4.64 5.56 -4.27
C THR A 176 3.41 5.71 -5.19
N ILE A 177 2.29 6.25 -4.70
CA ILE A 177 1.11 6.54 -5.54
C ILE A 177 1.47 7.44 -6.72
N SER A 178 2.32 8.46 -6.48
CA SER A 178 2.70 9.44 -7.48
C SER A 178 3.77 8.92 -8.44
N GLU A 179 4.73 8.12 -7.97
CA GLU A 179 5.79 7.53 -8.80
C GLU A 179 5.24 6.45 -9.74
N ASP A 180 4.27 5.66 -9.26
CA ASP A 180 3.68 4.54 -10.00
C ASP A 180 2.44 4.93 -10.85
N ASP A 181 2.10 6.22 -10.88
CA ASP A 181 0.93 6.77 -11.57
C ASP A 181 -0.37 6.01 -11.22
N CYS A 182 -0.55 5.67 -9.94
CA CYS A 182 -1.70 4.91 -9.44
C CYS A 182 -2.98 5.74 -9.37
N LEU A 183 -2.86 7.07 -9.34
CA LEU A 183 -3.97 8.01 -9.24
C LEU A 183 -3.68 9.23 -10.11
N PRO A 184 -4.64 9.71 -10.93
CA PRO A 184 -4.47 10.94 -11.68
C PRO A 184 -4.15 12.14 -10.78
N MET A 185 -3.32 13.05 -11.29
CA MET A 185 -2.78 14.16 -10.48
C MET A 185 -3.85 15.13 -9.97
N ASP A 186 -4.96 15.30 -10.68
CA ASP A 186 -6.11 16.07 -10.22
C ASP A 186 -6.75 15.44 -8.97
N GLN A 187 -6.96 14.12 -9.00
CA GLN A 187 -7.51 13.38 -7.85
C GLN A 187 -6.54 13.37 -6.68
N PHE A 188 -5.24 13.21 -6.94
CA PHE A 188 -4.20 13.31 -5.92
C PHE A 188 -4.17 14.72 -5.29
N ALA A 189 -4.24 15.77 -6.10
CA ALA A 189 -4.23 17.16 -5.67
C ALA A 189 -5.45 17.53 -4.81
N VAL A 190 -6.60 16.93 -5.10
CA VAL A 190 -7.83 17.14 -4.31
C VAL A 190 -7.79 16.37 -2.99
N HIS A 191 -7.42 15.09 -3.01
CA HIS A 191 -7.65 14.20 -1.87
C HIS A 191 -6.44 13.99 -0.95
N LEU A 192 -5.20 14.09 -1.45
CA LEU A 192 -4.00 13.72 -0.68
C LEU A 192 -3.02 14.88 -0.49
N LEU A 193 -2.81 15.69 -1.53
CA LEU A 193 -1.84 16.78 -1.51
C LEU A 193 -2.05 17.79 -0.36
N PRO A 194 -3.28 18.24 -0.02
CA PRO A 194 -3.47 19.21 1.07
C PRO A 194 -2.98 18.67 2.42
N HIS A 195 -3.21 17.37 2.66
CA HIS A 195 -2.74 16.69 3.88
C HIS A 195 -1.23 16.47 3.86
N LEU A 196 -0.65 16.16 2.70
CA LEU A 196 0.78 16.02 2.53
C LEU A 196 1.51 17.34 2.82
N LEU A 197 1.01 18.47 2.30
CA LEU A 197 1.59 19.80 2.53
C LEU A 197 1.45 20.27 3.99
N HIS A 198 0.42 19.80 4.72
CA HIS A 198 0.29 20.08 6.15
C HIS A 198 1.49 19.56 6.95
N LEU A 199 2.14 18.47 6.51
CA LEU A 199 3.33 17.91 7.14
C LEU A 199 4.58 18.79 6.98
N ALA A 200 4.53 19.87 6.19
CA ALA A 200 5.61 20.87 6.13
C ALA A 200 5.81 21.58 7.48
N SER A 201 4.74 21.69 8.27
CA SER A 201 4.77 22.25 9.63
C SER A 201 4.91 21.17 10.72
N ASP A 202 5.27 19.93 10.36
CA ASP A 202 5.39 18.84 11.34
C ASP A 202 6.41 19.19 12.43
N ARG A 203 6.08 18.88 13.68
CA ARG A 203 6.98 19.08 14.82
C ARG A 203 8.31 18.32 14.71
N VAL A 204 8.35 17.21 13.98
CA VAL A 204 9.55 16.35 13.84
C VAL A 204 10.32 16.71 12.56
N PRO A 205 11.58 17.16 12.65
CA PRO A 205 12.38 17.54 11.48
C PRO A 205 12.50 16.43 10.43
N ASN A 206 12.63 15.17 10.85
CA ASN A 206 12.75 14.03 9.93
C ASN A 206 11.51 13.84 9.04
N VAL A 207 10.33 14.24 9.50
CA VAL A 207 9.11 14.21 8.66
C VAL A 207 9.19 15.33 7.62
N ARG A 208 9.56 16.55 8.04
CA ARG A 208 9.72 17.70 7.14
C ARG A 208 10.78 17.47 6.07
N VAL A 209 11.94 16.92 6.44
CA VAL A 209 13.02 16.60 5.50
C VAL A 209 12.60 15.52 4.51
N LEU A 210 11.87 14.49 4.97
CA LEU A 210 11.34 13.48 4.08
C LEU A 210 10.35 14.09 3.08
N LEU A 211 9.40 14.89 3.56
CA LEU A 211 8.44 15.59 2.70
C LEU A 211 9.16 16.44 1.64
N ALA A 212 10.15 17.24 2.03
CA ALA A 212 10.90 18.07 1.09
C ALA A 212 11.60 17.22 0.01
N LYS A 213 12.16 16.07 0.37
CA LYS A 213 12.75 15.12 -0.59
C LYS A 213 11.71 14.55 -1.53
N THR A 214 10.57 14.10 -1.00
CA THR A 214 9.47 13.54 -1.79
C THR A 214 8.91 14.58 -2.76
N LEU A 215 8.62 15.82 -2.31
CA LEU A 215 8.13 16.89 -3.19
C LEU A 215 9.14 17.22 -4.30
N LYS A 216 10.44 17.23 -3.98
CA LYS A 216 11.49 17.42 -4.98
C LYS A 216 11.44 16.34 -6.07
N GLN A 217 11.39 15.07 -5.67
CA GLN A 217 11.39 13.92 -6.59
C GLN A 217 10.11 13.87 -7.43
N THR A 218 8.95 14.03 -6.79
CA THR A 218 7.66 13.89 -7.47
C THR A 218 7.34 15.06 -8.41
N LEU A 219 7.69 16.29 -8.05
CA LEU A 219 7.28 17.49 -8.79
C LEU A 219 8.36 18.02 -9.75
N LEU A 220 9.65 17.99 -9.37
CA LEU A 220 10.69 18.62 -10.21
C LEU A 220 11.25 17.69 -11.28
N GLU A 221 11.23 16.38 -11.07
CA GLU A 221 11.81 15.43 -12.03
C GLU A 221 10.79 15.04 -13.12
N LYS A 222 9.47 15.16 -12.86
CA LYS A 222 8.42 14.97 -13.87
C LYS A 222 8.25 16.18 -14.81
N ASP A 223 8.57 17.40 -14.37
CA ASP A 223 8.53 18.61 -15.20
C ASP A 223 9.67 18.70 -16.25
N GLY A 224 10.67 17.81 -16.18
CA GLY A 224 11.75 17.72 -17.18
C GLY A 224 11.33 17.09 -18.52
N SER A 225 10.18 16.43 -18.55
CA SER A 225 9.49 15.97 -19.76
C SER A 225 8.45 17.03 -20.12
N ALA A 226 8.66 17.71 -21.25
CA ALA A 226 7.99 18.95 -21.66
C ALA A 226 6.46 18.88 -21.94
N ASP A 227 5.76 17.87 -21.45
CA ASP A 227 4.32 17.74 -21.57
C ASP A 227 3.71 17.39 -20.20
N VAL A 228 2.72 18.18 -19.78
CA VAL A 228 1.81 17.97 -18.63
C VAL A 228 2.24 18.59 -17.29
N CYS A 229 1.90 19.88 -17.14
CA CYS A 229 0.79 20.29 -16.26
C CYS A 229 0.18 21.56 -16.86
N HIS A 230 -1.14 21.64 -17.04
CA HIS A 230 -1.85 22.91 -17.26
C HIS A 230 -2.89 23.12 -16.16
N CYS A 231 -2.72 22.41 -15.04
CA CYS A 231 -3.55 22.59 -13.86
C CYS A 231 -3.14 23.91 -13.19
N SER A 232 -3.89 24.98 -13.46
CA SER A 232 -3.66 26.34 -12.93
C SER A 232 -3.61 26.39 -11.39
N SER A 233 -4.02 25.33 -10.69
CA SER A 233 -3.95 25.18 -9.23
C SER A 233 -2.63 24.61 -8.71
N CYS A 234 -1.81 23.94 -9.52
CA CYS A 234 -0.53 23.36 -9.06
C CYS A 234 0.64 24.34 -9.18
N TYR A 235 0.69 25.14 -10.24
CA TYR A 235 1.81 26.06 -10.51
C TYR A 235 2.12 27.07 -9.38
N PRO A 236 1.12 27.71 -8.74
CA PRO A 236 1.39 28.63 -7.65
C PRO A 236 1.91 27.90 -6.39
N VAL A 237 1.39 26.70 -6.12
CA VAL A 237 1.70 25.94 -4.90
C VAL A 237 3.13 25.41 -4.94
N VAL A 238 3.59 24.90 -6.09
CA VAL A 238 4.94 24.37 -6.26
C VAL A 238 5.99 25.48 -6.21
N LEU A 239 5.74 26.63 -6.85
CA LEU A 239 6.67 27.76 -6.83
C LEU A 239 6.78 28.40 -5.42
N VAL A 240 5.66 28.53 -4.72
CA VAL A 240 5.61 29.00 -3.33
C VAL A 240 6.27 28.00 -2.39
N PHE A 241 6.13 26.69 -2.62
CA PHE A 241 6.81 25.67 -1.81
C PHE A 241 8.32 25.60 -2.06
N LEU A 242 8.81 25.90 -3.26
CA LEU A 242 10.25 26.01 -3.53
C LEU A 242 10.86 27.21 -2.81
N LEU A 243 10.16 28.35 -2.80
CA LEU A 243 10.52 29.54 -2.02
C LEU A 243 10.47 29.26 -0.51
N LEU A 244 9.42 28.56 -0.05
CA LEU A 244 9.28 28.16 1.35
C LEU A 244 10.32 27.13 1.75
N SER A 245 10.66 26.14 0.93
CA SER A 245 11.71 25.15 1.23
C SER A 245 13.08 25.81 1.41
N TRP A 246 13.36 26.87 0.66
CA TRP A 246 14.54 27.70 0.82
C TRP A 246 14.50 28.53 2.13
N LEU A 247 13.33 29.08 2.50
CA LEU A 247 13.12 29.81 3.75
C LEU A 247 13.06 28.92 5.01
N PHE A 248 12.53 27.70 4.91
CA PHE A 248 12.31 26.73 5.99
C PHE A 248 13.62 26.10 6.49
N LEU A 249 14.65 26.02 5.64
CA LEU A 249 15.99 25.60 6.06
C LEU A 249 16.73 26.70 6.85
N CYS A 250 16.27 27.95 6.79
CA CYS A 250 17.00 29.11 7.32
C CYS A 250 16.28 29.94 8.40
N SER A 251 15.01 29.70 8.76
CA SER A 251 14.24 30.63 9.63
C SER A 251 13.59 30.02 10.89
N PRO A 252 13.55 30.73 12.03
CA PRO A 252 12.99 30.25 13.30
C PRO A 252 11.44 30.17 13.32
N PRO A 253 10.84 29.37 14.22
CA PRO A 253 9.39 29.13 14.30
C PRO A 253 8.61 30.40 14.70
N GLY A 254 7.77 30.93 13.79
CA GLY A 254 6.83 32.02 14.11
C GLY A 254 6.25 32.81 12.93
N TRP A 255 6.85 32.74 11.74
CA TRP A 255 6.45 33.54 10.57
C TRP A 255 5.44 32.85 9.62
N TYR A 256 5.11 31.59 9.89
CA TYR A 256 4.47 30.68 8.94
C TYR A 256 2.94 30.86 8.80
N THR A 257 2.28 31.43 9.81
CA THR A 257 0.82 31.58 9.85
C THR A 257 0.29 32.70 8.94
N SER A 258 1.08 33.73 8.66
CA SER A 258 0.63 34.87 7.85
C SER A 258 0.64 34.61 6.34
N ILE A 259 1.48 33.71 5.85
CA ILE A 259 1.63 33.45 4.40
C ILE A 259 0.55 32.48 3.89
N LEU A 260 0.22 31.44 4.67
CA LEU A 260 -0.89 30.53 4.35
C LEU A 260 -2.26 31.22 4.44
N HIS A 261 -2.43 32.17 5.37
CA HIS A 261 -3.68 32.92 5.52
C HIS A 261 -3.93 33.89 4.36
N CYS A 262 -2.88 34.48 3.76
CA CYS A 262 -3.04 35.32 2.56
C CYS A 262 -3.42 34.53 1.29
N TYR A 263 -3.03 33.25 1.19
CA TYR A 263 -3.33 32.44 0.00
C TYR A 263 -4.71 31.78 0.03
N TYR A 264 -5.23 31.44 1.22
CA TYR A 264 -6.57 30.82 1.37
C TYR A 264 -7.72 31.83 1.36
N VAL A 265 -7.48 33.10 1.67
CA VAL A 265 -8.52 34.15 1.73
C VAL A 265 -8.62 34.92 0.40
N GLY A 266 -7.71 34.70 -0.55
CA GLY A 266 -7.63 35.39 -1.85
C GLY A 266 -8.06 34.58 -3.07
N LEU A 267 -8.68 33.41 -2.89
CA LEU A 267 -9.30 32.57 -3.94
C LEU A 267 -10.81 32.48 -3.72
#